data_AF-A0AAD8C158-F1
#
_entry.id   AF-A0AAD8C158-F1
#
_cell.length_a   1.000
_cell.length_b   1.000
_cell.length_c   1.000
_cell.angle_alpha   90.00
_cell.angle_beta   90.00
_cell.angle_gamma   90.00
#
_symmetry.space_group_name_H-M   'P 1'
#
loop_
_entity.id
_entity.type
_entity.pdbx_description
1 polymer ?
#
loop_
_entity_poly.entity_id
_entity_poly.type
_entity_poly.pdbx_seq_one_letter_code
_entity_poly.pdbx_strand_id
1 'polypeptide(L)'
;FDNDDNILKDKQAFLSSLSKFSQAGSETDCATLLETIFNFAKKKLKFNDNEKKEIGTLIKKTLEDILNFLFDFAVDFDPTKEISLFEYRSALHVILEDYKDFPTDVSGERLQKSLNEILLDDDTVSEMDKAVKVWRSYVVSESQKYSVNDLRRPSGISDKHSWWF
;
A
#
# COMPACT_ATOMS: atom_id res chain seq x y z
N PHE A 1 -22.62 1.83 -20.88
CA PHE A 1 -22.26 0.41 -20.96
C PHE A 1 -20.74 0.17 -20.87
N ASP A 2 -19.89 1.21 -20.83
CA ASP A 2 -18.42 1.04 -20.75
C ASP A 2 -17.81 0.95 -19.33
N ASN A 3 -18.62 1.14 -18.27
CA ASN A 3 -18.07 1.25 -16.91
C ASN A 3 -17.76 -0.11 -16.26
N ASP A 4 -18.61 -1.11 -16.51
CA ASP A 4 -18.49 -2.43 -15.87
C ASP A 4 -17.34 -3.25 -16.48
N ASP A 5 -17.12 -3.14 -17.79
CA ASP A 5 -15.99 -3.79 -18.49
C ASP A 5 -14.64 -3.24 -18.03
N ASN A 6 -14.57 -1.94 -17.74
CA ASN A 6 -13.35 -1.31 -17.21
C ASN A 6 -13.08 -1.73 -15.76
N ILE A 7 -14.12 -1.84 -14.92
CA ILE A 7 -13.98 -2.34 -13.54
C ILE A 7 -13.48 -3.79 -13.53
N LEU A 8 -14.00 -4.64 -14.41
CA LEU A 8 -13.58 -6.04 -14.49
C LEU A 8 -12.11 -6.17 -14.91
N LYS A 9 -11.71 -5.44 -15.96
CA LYS A 9 -10.31 -5.41 -16.43
C LYS A 9 -9.36 -4.92 -15.35
N ASP A 10 -9.75 -3.87 -14.65
CA ASP A 10 -9.00 -3.32 -13.54
C ASP A 10 -8.79 -4.37 -12.45
N LYS A 11 -9.85 -5.03 -11.97
CA LYS A 11 -9.72 -6.10 -10.96
C LYS A 11 -8.82 -7.25 -11.41
N GLN A 12 -8.95 -7.68 -12.66
CA GLN A 12 -8.10 -8.75 -13.21
C GLN A 12 -6.63 -8.34 -13.27
N ALA A 13 -6.35 -7.08 -13.64
CA ALA A 13 -5.00 -6.54 -13.62
C ALA A 13 -4.42 -6.52 -12.19
N PHE A 14 -5.24 -6.14 -11.20
CA PHE A 14 -4.82 -6.15 -9.79
C PHE A 14 -4.39 -7.54 -9.31
N LEU A 15 -5.27 -8.53 -9.50
CA LEU A 15 -5.02 -9.91 -9.08
C LEU A 15 -3.83 -10.51 -9.83
N SER A 16 -3.68 -10.19 -11.11
CA SER A 16 -2.53 -10.61 -11.91
C SER A 16 -1.21 -10.04 -11.37
N SER A 17 -1.19 -8.77 -10.98
CA SER A 17 0.01 -8.14 -10.38
C SER A 17 0.36 -8.76 -9.02
N LEU A 18 -0.64 -8.97 -8.15
CA LEU A 18 -0.44 -9.66 -6.86
C LEU A 18 0.10 -11.08 -7.06
N SER A 19 -0.49 -11.83 -7.99
CA SER A 19 -0.07 -13.21 -8.26
C SER A 19 1.37 -13.26 -8.79
N LYS A 20 1.75 -12.35 -9.70
CA LYS A 20 3.13 -12.28 -10.21
C LYS A 20 4.13 -12.00 -9.10
N PHE A 21 3.82 -11.06 -8.22
CA PHE A 21 4.70 -10.71 -7.11
C PHE A 21 4.92 -11.89 -6.16
N SER A 22 3.85 -12.60 -5.79
CA SER A 22 3.93 -13.78 -4.92
C SER A 22 4.84 -14.90 -5.45
N GLN A 23 5.27 -14.81 -6.72
CA GLN A 23 6.16 -15.76 -7.38
C GLN A 23 7.60 -15.23 -7.57
N ALA A 24 7.84 -13.92 -7.47
CA ALA A 24 9.09 -13.26 -7.89
C ALA A 24 9.93 -12.69 -6.73
N GLY A 25 9.30 -12.13 -5.69
CA GLY A 25 9.93 -11.82 -4.40
C GLY A 25 11.10 -10.82 -4.40
N SER A 26 11.17 -9.82 -5.29
CA SER A 26 12.24 -8.79 -5.28
C SER A 26 11.78 -7.41 -4.79
N GLU A 27 12.72 -6.55 -4.37
CA GLU A 27 12.45 -5.15 -3.94
C GLU A 27 11.73 -4.32 -5.01
N THR A 28 12.11 -4.47 -6.29
CA THR A 28 11.46 -3.75 -7.40
C THR A 28 10.00 -4.17 -7.54
N ASP A 29 9.72 -5.43 -7.20
CA ASP A 29 8.36 -5.94 -7.24
C ASP A 29 7.52 -5.45 -6.03
N CYS A 30 8.14 -5.23 -4.85
CA CYS A 30 7.47 -4.60 -3.70
C CYS A 30 6.99 -3.18 -4.02
N ALA A 31 7.86 -2.34 -4.58
CA ALA A 31 7.52 -0.99 -5.00
C ALA A 31 6.34 -1.00 -6.00
N THR A 32 6.47 -1.80 -7.06
CA THR A 32 5.43 -1.96 -8.09
C THR A 32 4.11 -2.43 -7.48
N LEU A 33 4.15 -3.36 -6.52
CA LEU A 33 2.96 -3.82 -5.84
C LEU A 33 2.30 -2.72 -5.01
N LEU A 34 3.07 -1.98 -4.22
CA LEU A 34 2.55 -0.91 -3.36
C LEU A 34 1.91 0.20 -4.20
N GLU A 35 2.56 0.60 -5.30
CA GLU A 35 1.97 1.54 -6.27
C GLU A 35 0.68 0.96 -6.87
N THR A 36 0.67 -0.32 -7.18
CA THR A 36 -0.52 -1.00 -7.68
C THR A 36 -1.65 -0.92 -6.65
N ILE A 37 -1.42 -1.33 -5.39
CA ILE A 37 -2.40 -1.26 -4.30
C ILE A 37 -2.92 0.18 -4.13
N PHE A 38 -2.04 1.17 -4.14
CA PHE A 38 -2.43 2.58 -4.06
C PHE A 38 -3.30 3.02 -5.24
N ASN A 39 -2.90 2.66 -6.47
CA ASN A 39 -3.65 2.96 -7.70
C ASN A 39 -5.03 2.31 -7.69
N PHE A 40 -5.16 1.13 -7.12
CA PHE A 40 -6.45 0.44 -6.95
C PHE A 40 -7.32 1.05 -5.86
N ALA A 41 -6.72 1.43 -4.72
CA ALA A 41 -7.45 2.09 -3.64
C ALA A 41 -8.10 3.40 -4.12
N LYS A 42 -7.42 4.17 -4.97
CA LYS A 42 -7.98 5.38 -5.61
C LYS A 42 -9.28 5.12 -6.38
N LYS A 43 -9.45 3.92 -6.95
CA LYS A 43 -10.62 3.54 -7.76
C LYS A 43 -11.81 3.07 -6.93
N LYS A 44 -11.65 2.86 -5.61
CA LYS A 44 -12.71 2.40 -4.68
C LYS A 44 -13.47 1.15 -5.16
N LEU A 45 -12.74 0.20 -5.76
CA LEU A 45 -13.35 -1.02 -6.29
C LEU A 45 -13.87 -1.91 -5.16
N LYS A 46 -15.02 -2.55 -5.37
CA LYS A 46 -15.59 -3.52 -4.43
C LYS A 46 -15.26 -4.93 -4.86
N PHE A 47 -14.61 -5.71 -3.99
CA PHE A 47 -14.29 -7.10 -4.25
C PHE A 47 -15.42 -8.05 -3.79
N ASN A 48 -15.68 -9.10 -4.57
CA ASN A 48 -16.53 -10.21 -4.13
C ASN A 48 -15.77 -11.14 -3.17
N ASP A 49 -16.44 -12.13 -2.59
CA ASP A 49 -15.85 -12.97 -1.55
C ASP A 49 -14.69 -13.84 -2.05
N ASN A 50 -14.74 -14.31 -3.29
CA ASN A 50 -13.64 -15.07 -3.91
C ASN A 50 -12.42 -14.17 -4.15
N GLU A 51 -12.64 -12.98 -4.70
CA GLU A 51 -11.60 -11.97 -4.93
C GLU A 51 -10.94 -11.55 -3.60
N LYS A 52 -11.74 -11.32 -2.55
CA LYS A 52 -11.22 -10.99 -1.21
C LYS A 52 -10.36 -12.13 -0.66
N LYS A 53 -10.79 -13.38 -0.83
CA LYS A 53 -10.02 -14.55 -0.38
C LYS A 53 -8.68 -14.66 -1.10
N GLU A 54 -8.68 -14.44 -2.41
CA GLU A 54 -7.47 -14.47 -3.22
C GLU A 54 -6.51 -13.36 -2.79
N ILE A 55 -6.99 -12.12 -2.64
CA ILE A 55 -6.20 -10.98 -2.16
C ILE A 55 -5.64 -11.26 -0.75
N GLY A 56 -6.48 -11.69 0.19
CA GLY A 56 -6.05 -11.98 1.56
C GLY A 56 -4.97 -13.06 1.60
N THR A 57 -5.09 -14.09 0.76
CA THR A 57 -4.08 -15.15 0.62
C THR A 57 -2.76 -14.62 0.04
N LEU A 58 -2.83 -13.83 -1.03
CA LEU A 58 -1.65 -13.31 -1.72
C LEU A 58 -0.90 -12.30 -0.84
N ILE A 59 -1.63 -11.37 -0.20
CA ILE A 59 -1.03 -10.41 0.73
C ILE A 59 -0.38 -11.12 1.91
N LYS A 60 -1.05 -12.12 2.51
CA LYS A 60 -0.46 -12.90 3.61
C LYS A 60 0.89 -13.51 3.21
N LYS A 61 1.00 -14.07 2.01
CA LYS A 61 2.23 -14.72 1.52
C LYS A 61 3.41 -13.77 1.36
N THR A 62 3.14 -12.49 1.15
CA THR A 62 4.17 -11.51 0.82
C THR A 62 4.26 -10.37 1.83
N LEU A 63 3.58 -10.50 2.97
CA LEU A 63 3.44 -9.43 3.95
C LEU A 63 4.79 -9.07 4.58
N GLU A 64 5.60 -10.06 4.93
CA GLU A 64 6.94 -9.83 5.50
C GLU A 64 7.86 -9.11 4.51
N ASP A 65 7.86 -9.52 3.23
CA ASP A 65 8.66 -8.85 2.19
C ASP A 65 8.24 -7.39 1.99
N ILE A 66 6.94 -7.11 2.03
CA ILE A 66 6.39 -5.75 1.93
C ILE A 66 6.85 -4.91 3.13
N LEU A 67 6.76 -5.45 4.35
CA LEU A 67 7.11 -4.71 5.57
C LEU A 67 8.61 -4.44 5.63
N ASN A 68 9.46 -5.42 5.34
CA ASN A 68 10.91 -5.24 5.28
C ASN A 68 11.30 -4.17 4.25
N PHE A 69 10.74 -4.23 3.04
CA PHE A 69 10.98 -3.21 2.02
C PHE A 69 10.58 -1.81 2.50
N LEU A 70 9.40 -1.67 3.13
CA LEU A 70 8.91 -0.40 3.63
C LEU A 70 9.77 0.14 4.79
N PHE A 71 10.25 -0.75 5.66
CA PHE A 71 11.14 -0.39 6.75
C PHE A 71 12.45 0.17 6.21
N ASP A 72 13.12 -0.55 5.31
CA ASP A 72 14.38 -0.14 4.70
C ASP A 72 14.20 1.18 3.92
N PHE A 73 13.12 1.29 3.13
CA PHE A 73 12.77 2.52 2.43
C PHE A 73 12.59 3.72 3.38
N ALA A 74 11.97 3.50 4.55
CA ALA A 74 11.73 4.56 5.52
C ALA A 74 13.01 4.99 6.25
N VAL A 75 13.87 4.04 6.60
CA VAL A 75 15.14 4.29 7.28
C VAL A 75 16.11 5.05 6.37
N ASP A 76 16.20 4.64 5.10
CA ASP A 76 17.10 5.24 4.11
C ASP A 76 16.44 6.41 3.33
N PHE A 77 15.30 6.90 3.82
CA PHE A 77 14.48 7.88 3.11
C PHE A 77 15.23 9.20 2.84
N ASP A 78 15.37 9.53 1.56
CA ASP A 78 15.93 10.81 1.10
C ASP A 78 14.82 11.72 0.55
N PRO A 79 14.44 12.80 1.29
CA PRO A 79 13.36 13.69 0.88
C PRO A 79 13.65 14.50 -0.39
N THR A 80 14.88 14.43 -0.92
CA THR A 80 15.28 15.13 -2.15
C THR A 80 15.08 14.31 -3.43
N LYS A 81 14.84 13.00 -3.29
CA LYS A 81 14.75 12.04 -4.41
C LYS A 81 13.42 11.29 -4.42
N GLU A 82 12.88 10.99 -3.24
CA GLU A 82 11.78 10.05 -3.10
C GLU A 82 10.41 10.74 -3.04
N ILE A 83 9.57 10.48 -4.05
CA ILE A 83 8.22 11.08 -4.19
C ILE A 83 7.12 10.09 -3.74
N SER A 84 7.40 8.78 -3.82
CA SER A 84 6.40 7.73 -3.60
C SER A 84 6.07 7.45 -2.13
N LEU A 85 6.69 8.16 -1.17
CA LEU A 85 6.48 7.95 0.27
C LEU A 85 5.00 7.95 0.68
N PHE A 86 4.22 8.92 0.20
CA PHE A 86 2.80 9.01 0.54
C PHE A 86 1.97 7.90 -0.10
N GLU A 87 2.38 7.43 -1.28
CA GLU A 87 1.74 6.33 -1.98
C GLU A 87 1.98 5.02 -1.22
N TYR A 88 3.23 4.73 -0.84
CA TYR A 88 3.62 3.55 -0.07
C TYR A 88 2.97 3.53 1.31
N ARG A 89 2.99 4.65 2.02
CA ARG A 89 2.31 4.77 3.33
C ARG A 89 0.80 4.56 3.21
N SER A 90 0.21 4.99 2.09
CA SER A 90 -1.21 4.79 1.80
C SER A 90 -1.54 3.34 1.43
N ALA A 91 -0.70 2.69 0.64
CA ALA A 91 -0.84 1.28 0.33
C ALA A 91 -0.74 0.43 1.60
N LEU A 92 0.21 0.74 2.49
CA LEU A 92 0.31 0.11 3.80
C LEU A 92 -1.00 0.26 4.59
N HIS A 93 -1.58 1.47 4.70
CA HIS A 93 -2.85 1.64 5.42
C HIS A 93 -4.00 0.85 4.80
N VAL A 94 -4.07 0.74 3.47
CA VAL A 94 -5.08 -0.10 2.79
C VAL A 94 -4.93 -1.56 3.22
N ILE A 95 -3.71 -2.08 3.28
CA ILE A 95 -3.44 -3.43 3.78
C ILE A 95 -3.91 -3.58 5.24
N LEU A 96 -3.51 -2.62 6.10
CA LEU A 96 -3.75 -2.67 7.54
C LEU A 96 -5.22 -2.48 7.93
N GLU A 97 -5.99 -1.69 7.17
CA GLU A 97 -7.35 -1.30 7.56
C GLU A 97 -8.42 -1.87 6.64
N ASP A 98 -8.23 -1.79 5.31
CA ASP A 98 -9.25 -2.20 4.35
C ASP A 98 -9.19 -3.70 4.07
N TYR A 99 -8.00 -4.30 4.09
CA TYR A 99 -7.79 -5.73 3.78
C TYR A 99 -7.71 -6.62 5.01
N LYS A 100 -7.61 -6.07 6.24
CA LYS A 100 -7.46 -6.88 7.47
C LYS A 100 -8.54 -7.95 7.64
N ASP A 101 -9.76 -7.66 7.21
CA ASP A 101 -10.89 -8.58 7.34
C ASP A 101 -10.97 -9.59 6.19
N PHE A 102 -10.08 -9.56 5.21
CA PHE A 102 -10.14 -10.47 4.08
C PHE A 102 -9.79 -11.90 4.54
N PRO A 103 -10.57 -12.91 4.12
CA PRO A 103 -10.27 -14.30 4.44
C PRO A 103 -8.98 -14.75 3.73
N THR A 104 -8.31 -15.76 4.30
CA THR A 104 -7.13 -16.38 3.67
C THR A 104 -7.45 -17.79 3.16
N ASP A 105 -6.46 -18.50 2.63
CA ASP A 105 -6.57 -19.90 2.22
C ASP A 105 -6.69 -20.85 3.41
N VAL A 106 -6.32 -20.40 4.62
CA VAL A 106 -6.50 -21.12 5.88
C VAL A 106 -7.94 -20.98 6.36
N SER A 107 -8.60 -22.12 6.62
CA SER A 107 -10.01 -22.15 7.02
C SER A 107 -10.27 -21.35 8.30
N GLY A 108 -11.23 -20.42 8.22
CA GLY A 108 -11.63 -19.56 9.35
C GLY A 108 -10.65 -18.44 9.68
N GLU A 109 -9.54 -18.30 8.94
CA GLU A 109 -8.53 -17.28 9.19
C GLU A 109 -8.79 -16.02 8.35
N ARG A 110 -8.46 -14.86 8.94
CA ARG A 110 -8.45 -13.55 8.27
C ARG A 110 -7.04 -12.98 8.29
N LEU A 111 -6.75 -12.10 7.34
CA LEU A 111 -5.45 -11.43 7.22
C LEU A 111 -5.01 -10.73 8.52
N GLN A 112 -5.97 -10.20 9.29
CA GLN A 112 -5.73 -9.60 10.61
C GLN A 112 -4.89 -10.47 11.54
N LYS A 113 -5.02 -11.80 11.46
CA LYS A 113 -4.22 -12.70 12.29
C LYS A 113 -2.74 -12.57 11.98
N SER A 114 -2.36 -12.67 10.70
CA SER A 114 -0.97 -12.51 10.27
C SER A 114 -0.45 -11.09 10.48
N LEU A 115 -1.31 -10.08 10.28
CA LEU A 115 -0.96 -8.69 10.63
C LEU A 115 -0.61 -8.57 12.11
N ASN A 116 -1.43 -9.11 13.02
CA ASN A 116 -1.12 -9.05 14.45
C ASN A 116 0.13 -9.83 14.82
N GLU A 117 0.39 -10.99 14.18
CA GLU A 117 1.58 -11.80 14.45
C GLU A 117 2.87 -11.09 14.05
N ILE A 118 2.89 -10.46 12.86
CA ILE A 118 4.09 -9.79 12.34
C ILE A 118 4.26 -8.41 12.96
N LEU A 119 3.16 -7.65 13.16
CA LEU A 119 3.22 -6.27 13.63
C LEU A 119 3.49 -6.10 15.13
N LEU A 120 3.51 -7.19 15.92
CA LEU A 120 3.78 -7.11 17.36
C LEU A 120 5.18 -6.54 17.66
N ASP A 121 6.15 -6.83 16.81
CA ASP A 121 7.55 -6.42 16.96
C ASP A 121 8.05 -5.57 15.77
N ASP A 122 7.15 -5.09 14.91
CA ASP A 122 7.48 -4.37 13.68
C ASP A 122 7.31 -2.85 13.84
N ASP A 123 8.36 -2.11 13.55
CA ASP A 123 8.40 -0.65 13.63
C ASP A 123 8.08 0.05 12.29
N THR A 124 7.71 -0.69 11.23
CA THR A 124 7.56 -0.16 9.86
C THR A 124 6.60 1.02 9.79
N VAL A 125 5.46 0.95 10.48
CA VAL A 125 4.49 2.07 10.51
C VAL A 125 5.11 3.31 11.13
N SER A 126 5.85 3.13 12.23
CA SER A 126 6.53 4.21 12.96
C SER A 126 7.62 4.86 12.10
N GLU A 127 8.45 4.06 11.43
CA GLU A 127 9.51 4.56 10.54
C GLU A 127 8.92 5.30 9.34
N MET A 128 7.89 4.76 8.68
CA MET A 128 7.23 5.46 7.59
C MET A 128 6.60 6.79 8.04
N ASP A 129 6.02 6.85 9.24
CA ASP A 129 5.49 8.10 9.80
C ASP A 129 6.61 9.10 10.14
N LYS A 130 7.80 8.64 10.55
CA LYS A 130 8.99 9.49 10.74
C LYS A 130 9.47 10.04 9.39
N ALA A 131 9.57 9.22 8.36
CA ALA A 131 9.93 9.65 7.01
C ALA A 131 8.98 10.75 6.49
N VAL A 132 7.66 10.61 6.74
CA VAL A 132 6.67 11.65 6.39
C VAL A 132 6.97 12.97 7.11
N LYS A 133 7.30 12.92 8.41
CA LYS A 133 7.64 14.15 9.17
C LYS A 133 8.90 14.82 8.63
N VAL A 134 9.92 14.04 8.28
CA VAL A 134 11.17 14.53 7.66
C VAL A 134 10.85 15.23 6.34
N TRP A 135 10.09 14.57 5.46
CA TRP A 135 9.74 15.13 4.16
C TRP A 135 8.95 16.43 4.27
N ARG A 136 7.94 16.48 5.16
CA ARG A 136 7.15 17.70 5.39
C ARG A 136 8.03 18.86 5.84
N SER A 137 8.98 18.59 6.72
CA SER A 137 9.93 19.60 7.20
C SER A 137 10.78 20.13 6.04
N TYR A 138 11.24 19.25 5.15
CA TYR A 138 12.02 19.60 3.96
C TYR A 138 11.22 20.44 2.94
N VAL A 139 9.97 20.06 2.63
CA VAL A 139 9.14 20.81 1.67
C VAL A 139 8.82 22.22 2.17
N VAL A 140 8.59 22.38 3.48
CA VAL A 140 8.37 23.70 4.09
C VAL A 140 9.62 24.58 3.99
N SER A 141 10.82 24.01 4.11
CA SER A 141 12.08 24.76 4.05
C SER A 141 12.60 25.02 2.63
N GLU A 142 12.39 24.08 1.69
CA GLU A 142 13.09 24.01 0.39
C GLU A 142 12.10 24.05 -0.80
N SER A 143 10.98 24.76 -0.64
CA SER A 143 9.74 24.81 -1.47
C SER A 143 9.83 24.92 -3.00
N GLN A 144 11.02 24.93 -3.62
CA GLN A 144 11.20 25.10 -5.06
C GLN A 144 11.27 23.80 -5.87
N LYS A 145 11.42 22.63 -5.23
CA LYS A 145 11.58 21.34 -5.95
C LYS A 145 10.29 20.59 -6.28
N TYR A 146 9.22 20.78 -5.50
CA TYR A 146 7.99 20.00 -5.63
C TYR A 146 6.78 20.89 -5.91
N SER A 147 5.90 20.48 -6.82
CA SER A 147 4.68 21.24 -7.06
C SER A 147 3.67 20.99 -5.94
N VAL A 148 2.89 22.01 -5.56
CA VAL A 148 1.82 21.87 -4.55
C VAL A 148 0.79 20.79 -4.94
N ASN A 149 0.69 20.45 -6.24
CA ASN A 149 -0.19 19.40 -6.72
C ASN A 149 0.29 17.99 -6.35
N ASP A 150 1.61 17.77 -6.28
CA ASP A 150 2.21 16.49 -5.86
C ASP A 150 1.95 16.21 -4.37
N LEU A 151 1.63 17.26 -3.60
CA LEU A 151 1.33 17.18 -2.17
C LEU A 151 -0.15 16.85 -1.88
N ARG A 152 -1.02 16.88 -2.90
CA ARG A 152 -2.46 16.75 -2.68
C ARG A 152 -2.86 15.29 -2.64
N ARG A 153 -3.54 14.91 -1.55
CA ARG A 153 -4.25 13.64 -1.47
C ARG A 153 -5.17 13.46 -2.69
N PRO A 154 -5.02 12.37 -3.46
CA PRO A 154 -5.94 12.06 -4.54
C PRO A 154 -7.37 11.87 -4.04
N SER A 155 -8.38 12.32 -4.81
CA SER A 155 -9.80 12.27 -4.42
C SER A 155 -10.35 10.88 -4.11
N GLY A 156 -9.70 9.84 -4.64
CA GLY A 156 -10.01 8.44 -4.41
C GLY A 156 -9.58 7.90 -3.04
N ILE A 157 -8.56 8.52 -2.41
CA ILE A 157 -7.99 8.06 -1.15
C ILE A 157 -8.82 8.55 0.04
N SER A 158 -8.99 7.69 1.06
CA SER A 158 -9.72 7.98 2.29
C SER A 158 -9.16 9.19 3.04
N ASP A 159 -10.00 9.94 3.74
CA ASP A 159 -9.59 11.10 4.58
C ASP A 159 -8.96 10.66 5.90
N LYS A 160 -9.16 9.39 6.26
CA LYS A 160 -8.46 8.74 7.37
C LYS A 160 -6.95 8.61 7.14
N HIS A 161 -6.47 8.79 5.91
CA HIS A 161 -5.03 8.82 5.60
C HIS A 161 -4.45 10.19 5.99
N SER A 162 -4.36 10.43 7.29
CA SER A 162 -4.04 11.74 7.88
C SER A 162 -2.65 12.26 7.51
N TRP A 163 -1.70 11.39 7.15
CA TRP A 163 -0.37 11.80 6.68
C TRP A 163 -0.39 12.55 5.35
N TRP A 164 -1.52 12.72 4.68
CA TRP A 164 -1.64 13.68 3.57
C TRP A 164 -1.92 15.14 4.02
N PHE A 165 -2.26 15.39 5.30
CA PHE A 165 -2.67 16.71 5.81
C PHE A 165 -1.75 17.29 6.88
#